data_AF-R0FPJ0-F1
#
_entry.id   AF-R0FPJ0-F1
#
_cell.length_a   1.000
_cell.length_b   1.000
_cell.length_c   1.000
_cell.angle_alpha   90.00
_cell.angle_beta   90.00
_cell.angle_gamma   90.00
#
_symmetry.space_group_name_H-M   'P 1'
#
loop_
_entity.id
_entity.type
_entity.pdbx_description
1 polymer ?
#
loop_
_entity_poly.entity_id
_entity_poly.type
_entity_poly.pdbx_seq_one_letter_code
_entity_poly.pdbx_strand_id
1 'polypeptide(L)'
;SCPGKIEAEGFTGESMKLLHLIFLLALTTGISAVLIYIIGVSNLYESNRLSNGDLEALQSLQSGFKKCVSANGLGLQAATGRDYCKVSINFPKDTVPKWKDPKSGELEGLSYEFDLCEAVATWEQVRNSSTILTKEYIDALPNGWEDYAWRRINKGIQLNRCQNKSLCIEKLSLVLPETAPYFPRQFERCAVIGNSGDLLKTKFGKEIDTYDAVLRENGAPIQNYKEYVGEKSTFRLLNRGSAKALDKVVELDEKKQEVLLVKTTIHDIMNKMIREVPIKNPVYLMLGASFGSAAKGTGLKALEFALSTCDSVDMYGFTVDPGYKEWTRYFSESRQGHTPLHGRAYYQMMECLGEILLAFWF
;
A
#
# COMPACT_ATOMS: atom_id res chain seq x y z
N SER A 1 -2.58 77.98 -6.90
CA SER A 1 -2.14 77.88 -8.30
C SER A 1 -1.97 76.41 -8.64
N CYS A 2 -2.86 75.84 -9.45
CA CYS A 2 -2.96 74.39 -9.71
C CYS A 2 -1.77 73.84 -10.52
N PRO A 3 -1.45 72.54 -10.35
CA PRO A 3 -0.38 71.84 -11.08
C PRO A 3 -0.82 71.38 -12.47
N GLY A 4 0.19 71.12 -13.31
CA GLY A 4 0.09 70.83 -14.74
C GLY A 4 -0.45 69.45 -15.13
N LYS A 5 -0.97 69.41 -16.36
CA LYS A 5 -1.53 68.26 -17.09
C LYS A 5 -0.48 67.17 -17.37
N ILE A 6 -0.92 65.92 -17.25
CA ILE A 6 -0.24 64.73 -17.77
C ILE A 6 -0.78 64.49 -19.19
N GLU A 7 0.11 64.39 -20.17
CA GLU A 7 -0.20 63.98 -21.54
C GLU A 7 -0.35 62.45 -21.63
N ALA A 8 -1.39 62.01 -22.33
CA ALA A 8 -1.62 60.60 -22.66
C ALA A 8 -1.03 60.31 -24.04
N GLU A 9 0.02 59.49 -24.10
CA GLU A 9 0.55 58.96 -25.36
C GLU A 9 -0.43 57.94 -25.96
N GLY A 10 -0.76 58.13 -27.23
CA GLY A 10 -1.72 57.31 -27.98
C GLY A 10 -1.18 55.93 -28.33
N PHE A 11 -2.00 54.90 -28.08
CA PHE A 11 -1.77 53.54 -28.55
C PHE A 11 -1.75 53.51 -30.09
N THR A 12 -0.62 53.12 -30.68
CA THR A 12 -0.44 52.98 -32.13
C THR A 12 -1.21 51.77 -32.69
N GLY A 13 -1.72 51.88 -33.92
CA GLY A 13 -2.58 50.87 -34.57
C GLY A 13 -1.97 49.47 -34.78
N GLU A 14 -0.65 49.30 -34.61
CA GLU A 14 0.01 47.98 -34.58
C GLU A 14 -0.24 47.21 -33.28
N SER A 15 -0.34 47.91 -32.15
CA SER A 15 -0.56 47.31 -30.83
C SER A 15 -1.95 46.68 -30.71
N MET A 16 -2.96 47.27 -31.35
CA MET A 16 -4.31 46.68 -31.43
C MET A 16 -4.37 45.42 -32.30
N LYS A 17 -3.60 45.36 -33.40
CA LYS A 17 -3.54 44.18 -34.27
C LYS A 17 -2.90 42.99 -33.54
N LEU A 18 -1.84 43.24 -32.77
CA LEU A 18 -1.21 42.22 -31.93
C LEU A 18 -2.16 41.72 -30.84
N LEU A 19 -2.91 42.61 -30.19
CA LEU A 19 -3.89 42.24 -29.18
C LEU A 19 -5.03 41.38 -29.77
N HIS A 20 -5.53 41.75 -30.96
CA HIS A 20 -6.52 40.95 -31.68
C HIS A 20 -5.99 39.57 -32.08
N LEU A 21 -4.72 39.48 -32.51
CA LEU A 21 -4.10 38.21 -32.86
C LEU A 21 -3.95 37.30 -31.63
N ILE A 22 -3.51 37.86 -30.49
CA ILE A 22 -3.42 37.14 -29.21
C ILE A 22 -4.80 36.68 -28.75
N PHE A 23 -5.83 37.53 -28.89
CA PHE A 23 -7.19 37.19 -28.50
C PHE A 23 -7.79 36.09 -29.40
N LEU A 24 -7.52 36.13 -30.71
CA LEU A 24 -7.89 35.07 -31.66
C LEU A 24 -7.17 33.76 -31.34
N LEU A 25 -5.87 33.80 -31.05
CA LEU A 25 -5.10 32.64 -30.60
C LEU A 25 -5.69 32.05 -29.30
N ALA A 26 -5.97 32.89 -28.30
CA ALA A 26 -6.59 32.47 -27.04
C ALA A 26 -7.99 31.86 -27.25
N LEU A 27 -8.80 32.42 -28.14
CA LEU A 27 -10.09 31.87 -28.54
C LEU A 27 -9.95 30.53 -29.23
N THR A 28 -9.00 30.37 -30.15
CA THR A 28 -8.78 29.09 -30.84
C THR A 28 -8.27 28.00 -29.89
N THR A 29 -7.41 28.34 -28.91
CA THR A 29 -6.99 27.41 -27.86
C THR A 29 -8.12 27.08 -26.89
N GLY A 30 -8.95 28.06 -26.54
CA GLY A 30 -10.13 27.87 -25.68
C GLY A 30 -11.19 26.99 -26.34
N ILE A 31 -11.48 27.22 -27.62
CA ILE A 31 -12.40 26.39 -28.41
C ILE A 31 -11.83 24.97 -28.57
N SER A 32 -10.51 24.83 -28.77
CA SER A 32 -9.87 23.52 -28.85
C SER A 32 -9.95 22.76 -27.52
N ALA A 33 -9.73 23.44 -26.38
CA ALA A 33 -9.87 22.84 -25.05
C ALA A 33 -11.33 22.45 -24.75
N VAL A 34 -12.28 23.29 -25.15
CA VAL A 34 -13.73 22.99 -25.02
C VAL A 34 -14.14 21.85 -25.93
N LEU A 35 -13.61 21.76 -27.17
CA LEU A 35 -13.85 20.63 -28.06
C LEU A 35 -13.23 19.33 -27.52
N ILE A 36 -12.01 19.37 -26.97
CA ILE A 36 -11.38 18.22 -26.31
C ILE A 36 -12.20 17.79 -25.09
N TYR A 37 -12.71 18.75 -24.31
CA TYR A 37 -13.59 18.47 -23.18
C TYR A 37 -14.93 17.90 -23.63
N ILE A 38 -15.57 18.45 -24.66
CA ILE A 38 -16.84 17.96 -25.19
C ILE A 38 -16.65 16.57 -25.81
N ILE A 39 -15.63 16.34 -26.65
CA ILE A 39 -15.33 15.03 -27.23
C ILE A 39 -14.97 14.02 -26.13
N GLY A 40 -14.17 14.43 -25.15
CA GLY A 40 -13.83 13.60 -23.99
C GLY A 40 -15.04 13.25 -23.12
N VAL A 41 -15.96 14.20 -22.91
CA VAL A 41 -17.20 14.00 -22.16
C VAL A 41 -18.24 13.23 -22.97
N SER A 42 -18.29 13.40 -24.29
CA SER A 42 -19.14 12.61 -25.19
C SER A 42 -18.68 11.15 -25.26
N ASN A 43 -17.36 10.87 -25.24
CA ASN A 43 -16.83 9.52 -25.10
C ASN A 43 -17.08 8.91 -23.71
N LEU A 44 -17.24 9.73 -22.66
CA LEU A 44 -17.67 9.26 -21.33
C LEU A 44 -19.17 8.91 -21.28
N TYR A 45 -19.96 9.45 -22.20
CA TYR A 45 -21.41 9.21 -22.30
C TYR A 45 -21.80 8.18 -23.37
N GLU A 46 -20.86 7.74 -24.22
CA GLU A 46 -21.02 6.45 -24.88
C GLU A 46 -21.08 5.39 -23.78
N SER A 47 -22.19 4.65 -23.73
CA SER A 47 -22.26 3.45 -22.92
C SER A 47 -21.02 2.62 -23.23
N ASN A 48 -20.11 2.46 -22.27
CA ASN A 48 -18.98 1.54 -22.35
C ASN A 48 -19.53 0.10 -22.48
N ARG A 49 -20.02 -0.24 -23.67
CA ARG A 49 -20.33 -1.61 -24.04
C ARG A 49 -18.98 -2.27 -24.22
N LEU A 50 -18.64 -3.14 -23.27
CA LEU A 50 -17.49 -4.04 -23.37
C LEU A 50 -17.46 -4.64 -24.78
N SER A 51 -16.32 -4.54 -25.45
CA SER A 51 -16.14 -5.21 -26.72
C SER A 51 -16.19 -6.74 -26.51
N ASN A 52 -16.42 -7.50 -27.58
CA ASN A 52 -16.33 -8.96 -27.48
C ASN A 52 -14.94 -9.40 -26.98
N GLY A 53 -13.88 -8.68 -27.37
CA GLY A 53 -12.52 -8.96 -26.89
C GLY A 53 -12.35 -8.71 -25.39
N ASP A 54 -12.93 -7.63 -24.85
CA ASP A 54 -12.91 -7.36 -23.41
C ASP A 54 -13.66 -8.45 -22.64
N LEU A 55 -14.79 -8.90 -23.18
CA LEU A 55 -15.57 -9.98 -22.59
C LEU A 55 -14.79 -11.29 -22.55
N GLU A 56 -14.12 -11.65 -23.65
CA GLU A 56 -13.25 -12.83 -23.74
C GLU A 56 -12.08 -12.74 -22.76
N ALA A 57 -11.46 -11.56 -22.62
CA ALA A 57 -10.38 -11.33 -21.67
C ALA A 57 -10.85 -11.50 -20.22
N LEU A 58 -12.01 -10.94 -19.85
CA LEU A 58 -12.58 -11.10 -18.50
C LEU A 58 -12.99 -12.55 -18.20
N GLN A 59 -13.56 -13.25 -19.17
CA GLN A 59 -13.86 -14.68 -19.05
C GLN A 59 -12.59 -15.51 -18.88
N SER A 60 -11.54 -15.18 -19.65
CA SER A 60 -10.22 -15.80 -19.53
C SER A 60 -9.64 -15.59 -18.14
N LEU A 61 -9.66 -14.35 -17.62
CA LEU A 61 -9.22 -14.00 -16.27
C LEU A 61 -9.94 -14.84 -15.20
N GLN A 62 -11.28 -14.87 -15.22
CA GLN A 62 -12.04 -15.68 -14.27
C GLN A 62 -11.73 -17.18 -14.39
N SER A 63 -11.62 -17.70 -15.62
CA SER A 63 -11.35 -19.12 -15.85
C SER A 63 -9.94 -19.51 -15.38
N GLY A 64 -8.94 -18.66 -15.64
CA GLY A 64 -7.56 -18.81 -15.20
C GLY A 64 -7.46 -18.76 -13.68
N PHE A 65 -8.11 -17.76 -13.07
CA PHE A 65 -8.20 -17.62 -11.62
C PHE A 65 -8.77 -18.88 -10.96
N LYS A 66 -9.88 -19.40 -11.47
CA LYS A 66 -10.51 -20.62 -10.92
C LYS A 66 -9.61 -21.85 -11.04
N LYS A 67 -8.94 -22.01 -12.18
CA LYS A 67 -7.96 -23.10 -12.39
C LYS A 67 -6.80 -22.98 -11.40
N CYS A 68 -6.26 -21.79 -11.21
CA CYS A 68 -5.21 -21.55 -10.23
C CYS A 68 -5.66 -21.87 -8.81
N VAL A 69 -6.82 -21.36 -8.35
CA VAL A 69 -7.33 -21.63 -6.99
C VAL A 69 -7.55 -23.13 -6.79
N SER A 70 -8.05 -23.84 -7.79
CA SER A 70 -8.22 -25.30 -7.71
C SER A 70 -6.90 -26.07 -7.64
N ALA A 71 -5.83 -25.56 -8.26
CA ALA A 71 -4.53 -26.21 -8.30
C ALA A 71 -3.67 -25.90 -7.07
N ASN A 72 -3.65 -24.63 -6.65
CA ASN A 72 -2.73 -24.11 -5.65
C ASN A 72 -3.42 -23.76 -4.32
N GLY A 73 -4.75 -23.68 -4.29
CA GLY A 73 -5.51 -23.19 -3.14
C GLY A 73 -5.63 -24.14 -1.94
N LEU A 74 -4.97 -25.31 -1.98
CA LEU A 74 -5.00 -26.31 -0.91
C LEU A 74 -6.41 -26.59 -0.38
N GLY A 75 -7.30 -27.01 -1.28
CA GLY A 75 -8.70 -27.33 -0.98
C GLY A 75 -9.67 -26.16 -1.11
N LEU A 76 -9.20 -24.92 -1.27
CA LEU A 76 -10.05 -23.80 -1.65
C LEU A 76 -10.66 -24.01 -3.04
N GLN A 77 -11.87 -23.51 -3.24
CA GLN A 77 -12.55 -23.55 -4.54
C GLN A 77 -13.12 -22.18 -4.90
N ALA A 78 -12.82 -21.71 -6.10
CA ALA A 78 -13.39 -20.47 -6.63
C ALA A 78 -14.65 -20.74 -7.46
N ALA A 79 -15.72 -20.01 -7.14
CA ALA A 79 -16.97 -19.98 -7.90
C ALA A 79 -17.12 -18.64 -8.62
N THR A 80 -17.72 -18.67 -9.80
CA THR A 80 -18.06 -17.44 -10.54
C THR A 80 -19.20 -16.73 -9.82
N GLY A 81 -19.08 -15.41 -9.68
CA GLY A 81 -20.08 -14.56 -9.03
C GLY A 81 -21.18 -14.12 -9.98
N ARG A 82 -21.78 -12.95 -9.68
CA ARG A 82 -22.93 -12.40 -10.41
C ARG A 82 -22.56 -11.76 -11.76
N ASP A 83 -21.28 -11.42 -11.95
CA ASP A 83 -20.76 -10.77 -13.14
C ASP A 83 -19.35 -11.28 -13.49
N TYR A 84 -18.72 -10.67 -14.50
CA TYR A 84 -17.41 -11.04 -15.02
C TYR A 84 -16.22 -10.64 -14.14
N CYS A 85 -16.44 -9.85 -13.09
CA CYS A 85 -15.39 -9.41 -12.17
C CYS A 85 -15.50 -10.13 -10.81
N LYS A 86 -16.71 -10.51 -10.40
CA LYS A 86 -16.96 -11.12 -9.09
C LYS A 86 -16.67 -12.61 -9.07
N VAL A 87 -15.96 -13.03 -8.03
CA VAL A 87 -15.74 -14.45 -7.70
C VAL A 87 -15.92 -14.66 -6.20
N SER A 88 -16.25 -15.88 -5.80
CA SER A 88 -16.24 -16.29 -4.40
C SER A 88 -15.23 -17.40 -4.19
N ILE A 89 -14.32 -17.22 -3.23
CA ILE A 89 -13.45 -18.30 -2.75
C ILE A 89 -14.13 -18.98 -1.56
N ASN A 90 -14.32 -20.29 -1.68
CA ASN A 90 -14.97 -21.13 -0.68
C ASN A 90 -13.94 -22.07 -0.04
N PHE A 91 -14.03 -22.22 1.27
CA PHE A 91 -13.30 -23.24 2.01
C PHE A 91 -13.95 -24.62 1.85
N PRO A 92 -13.18 -25.72 2.06
CA PRO A 92 -13.74 -27.07 2.11
C PRO A 92 -14.96 -27.16 3.05
N LYS A 93 -15.98 -27.92 2.65
CA LYS A 93 -17.26 -28.02 3.41
C LYS A 93 -17.10 -28.63 4.81
N ASP A 94 -16.05 -29.41 5.01
CA ASP A 94 -15.64 -30.03 6.27
C ASP A 94 -14.76 -29.10 7.14
N THR A 95 -14.46 -27.88 6.66
CA THR A 95 -13.76 -26.87 7.46
C THR A 95 -14.61 -26.46 8.65
N VAL A 96 -14.06 -26.60 9.86
CA VAL A 96 -14.71 -26.14 11.09
C VAL A 96 -14.13 -24.79 11.49
N PRO A 97 -14.88 -23.67 11.39
CA PRO A 97 -14.38 -22.37 11.80
C PRO A 97 -14.22 -22.36 13.32
N LYS A 98 -12.99 -22.14 13.79
CA LYS A 98 -12.66 -22.16 15.22
C LYS A 98 -12.83 -20.80 15.88
N TRP A 99 -12.87 -19.73 15.10
CA TRP A 99 -13.01 -18.38 15.59
C TRP A 99 -14.46 -17.90 15.60
N LYS A 100 -14.80 -17.15 16.64
CA LYS A 100 -16.10 -16.55 16.87
C LYS A 100 -15.91 -15.06 17.10
N ASP A 101 -16.65 -14.23 16.37
CA ASP A 101 -16.58 -12.78 16.52
C ASP A 101 -17.01 -12.38 17.94
N PRO A 102 -16.17 -11.65 18.70
CA PRO A 102 -16.50 -11.29 20.08
C PRO A 102 -17.69 -10.36 20.24
N LYS A 103 -18.09 -9.63 19.18
CA LYS A 103 -19.19 -8.66 19.21
C LYS A 103 -20.50 -9.29 18.75
N SER A 104 -20.52 -9.95 17.60
CA SER A 104 -21.73 -10.59 17.07
C SER A 104 -21.97 -11.97 17.63
N GLY A 105 -20.92 -12.66 18.09
CA GLY A 105 -21.01 -14.07 18.46
C GLY A 105 -21.22 -15.00 17.27
N GLU A 106 -20.99 -14.54 16.04
CA GLU A 106 -21.07 -15.40 14.86
C GLU A 106 -19.74 -16.10 14.60
N LEU A 107 -19.80 -17.30 14.04
CA LEU A 107 -18.59 -17.98 13.56
C LEU A 107 -18.06 -17.28 12.32
N GLU A 108 -16.74 -17.36 12.12
CA GLU A 108 -16.14 -16.84 10.90
C GLU A 108 -16.74 -17.49 9.65
N GLY A 109 -17.01 -16.67 8.63
CA GLY A 109 -17.46 -17.16 7.33
C GLY A 109 -16.45 -18.08 6.66
N LEU A 110 -16.94 -18.97 5.80
CA LEU A 110 -16.13 -19.91 5.01
C LEU A 110 -16.18 -19.60 3.50
N SER A 111 -16.74 -18.46 3.13
CA SER A 111 -16.86 -18.00 1.75
C SER A 111 -16.64 -16.50 1.70
N TYR A 112 -15.79 -16.06 0.78
CA TYR A 112 -15.42 -14.66 0.62
C TYR A 112 -15.54 -14.24 -0.84
N GLU A 113 -16.33 -13.19 -1.09
CA GLU A 113 -16.48 -12.58 -2.41
C GLU A 113 -15.36 -11.56 -2.65
N PHE A 114 -14.81 -11.57 -3.87
CA PHE A 114 -13.81 -10.63 -4.35
C PHE A 114 -14.20 -10.09 -5.71
N ASP A 115 -13.81 -8.84 -5.98
CA ASP A 115 -13.86 -8.23 -7.30
C ASP A 115 -12.45 -8.29 -7.92
N LEU A 116 -12.27 -9.16 -8.91
CA LEU A 116 -10.97 -9.35 -9.56
C LEU A 116 -10.55 -8.14 -10.40
N CYS A 117 -11.50 -7.43 -10.99
CA CYS A 117 -11.21 -6.27 -11.83
C CYS A 117 -10.71 -5.10 -10.98
N GLU A 118 -11.39 -4.83 -9.86
CA GLU A 118 -10.94 -3.85 -8.88
C GLU A 118 -9.58 -4.24 -8.29
N ALA A 119 -9.38 -5.52 -7.97
CA ALA A 119 -8.11 -6.02 -7.45
C ALA A 119 -6.95 -5.79 -8.44
N VAL A 120 -7.10 -6.21 -9.70
CA VAL A 120 -6.08 -6.02 -10.74
C VAL A 120 -5.80 -4.53 -10.95
N ALA A 121 -6.84 -3.69 -11.10
CA ALA A 121 -6.64 -2.26 -11.28
C ALA A 121 -5.93 -1.60 -10.10
N THR A 122 -6.27 -2.00 -8.87
CA THR A 122 -5.65 -1.47 -7.65
C THR A 122 -4.19 -1.90 -7.53
N TRP A 123 -3.88 -3.17 -7.78
CA TRP A 123 -2.51 -3.68 -7.69
C TRP A 123 -1.61 -3.14 -8.81
N GLU A 124 -2.14 -2.97 -10.01
CA GLU A 124 -1.44 -2.25 -11.09
C GLU A 124 -1.16 -0.79 -10.73
N GLN A 125 -2.10 -0.09 -10.10
CA GLN A 125 -1.84 1.25 -9.59
C GLN A 125 -0.72 1.26 -8.54
N VAL A 126 -0.69 0.28 -7.63
CA VAL A 126 0.36 0.14 -6.62
C VAL A 126 1.72 -0.14 -7.26
N ARG A 127 1.79 -1.08 -8.21
CA ARG A 127 3.01 -1.42 -8.96
C ARG A 127 3.59 -0.24 -9.76
N ASN A 128 2.78 0.77 -10.05
CA ASN A 128 3.18 1.96 -10.81
C ASN A 128 3.28 3.24 -9.96
N SER A 129 3.23 3.16 -8.62
CA SER A 129 3.27 4.33 -7.74
C SER A 129 4.27 4.17 -6.58
N SER A 130 4.76 5.29 -6.04
CA SER A 130 5.52 5.24 -4.78
C SER A 130 4.57 5.20 -3.59
N THR A 131 4.84 4.29 -2.66
CA THR A 131 3.99 4.06 -1.47
C THR A 131 4.52 4.77 -0.22
N ILE A 132 5.63 5.50 -0.33
CA ILE A 132 6.15 6.38 0.74
C ILE A 132 5.50 7.75 0.64
N LEU A 133 5.03 8.25 1.78
CA LEU A 133 4.50 9.59 1.89
C LEU A 133 5.66 10.60 1.84
N THR A 134 5.65 11.47 0.84
CA THR A 134 6.66 12.52 0.64
C THR A 134 6.12 13.88 1.01
N LYS A 135 7.02 14.85 1.22
CA LYS A 135 6.65 16.25 1.42
C LYS A 135 6.04 16.84 0.15
N GLU A 136 6.64 16.57 -1.02
CA GLU A 136 6.10 16.95 -2.33
C GLU A 136 4.63 16.53 -2.50
N TYR A 137 4.30 15.29 -2.14
CA TYR A 137 2.93 14.78 -2.24
C TYR A 137 1.94 15.59 -1.38
N ILE A 138 2.29 15.86 -0.12
CA ILE A 138 1.41 16.61 0.80
C ILE A 138 1.27 18.06 0.34
N ASP A 139 2.35 18.69 -0.11
CA ASP A 139 2.37 20.08 -0.57
C ASP A 139 1.57 20.27 -1.88
N ALA A 140 1.45 19.24 -2.71
CA ALA A 140 0.66 19.28 -3.95
C ALA A 140 -0.85 19.11 -3.75
N LEU A 141 -1.34 18.82 -2.53
CA LEU A 141 -2.77 18.58 -2.31
C LEU A 141 -3.59 19.89 -2.35
N PRO A 142 -4.62 20.02 -3.23
CA PRO A 142 -5.35 21.28 -3.45
C PRO A 142 -5.99 21.92 -2.22
N ASN A 143 -6.47 21.10 -1.27
CA ASN A 143 -7.03 21.54 0.03
C ASN A 143 -6.42 20.74 1.19
N GLY A 144 -5.29 20.06 0.96
CA GLY A 144 -4.97 18.87 1.72
C GLY A 144 -3.81 18.99 2.69
N TRP A 145 -3.01 20.07 2.68
CA TRP A 145 -1.88 20.11 3.60
C TRP A 145 -2.35 20.02 5.06
N GLU A 146 -3.22 20.93 5.49
CA GLU A 146 -3.74 20.92 6.87
C GLU A 146 -4.57 19.66 7.13
N ASP A 147 -5.56 19.39 6.28
CA ASP A 147 -6.52 18.29 6.45
C ASP A 147 -5.90 16.89 6.42
N TYR A 148 -4.84 16.71 5.65
CA TYR A 148 -4.12 15.45 5.56
C TYR A 148 -3.05 15.35 6.65
N ALA A 149 -2.24 16.40 6.87
CA ALA A 149 -1.14 16.37 7.82
C ALA A 149 -1.57 16.00 9.24
N TRP A 150 -2.65 16.59 9.76
CA TRP A 150 -3.08 16.29 11.13
C TRP A 150 -3.55 14.84 11.28
N ARG A 151 -4.05 14.19 10.22
CA ARG A 151 -4.42 12.76 10.23
C ARG A 151 -3.20 11.85 10.28
N ARG A 152 -2.05 12.32 9.81
CA ARG A 152 -0.77 11.60 9.84
C ARG A 152 -0.04 11.74 11.18
N ILE A 153 -0.53 12.60 12.07
CA ILE A 153 -0.01 12.79 13.43
C ILE A 153 -0.97 12.12 14.42
N ASN A 154 -0.46 11.24 15.29
CA ASN A 154 -1.31 10.60 16.29
C ASN A 154 -1.88 11.66 17.26
N LYS A 155 -3.22 11.66 17.44
CA LYS A 155 -3.96 12.72 18.15
C LYS A 155 -3.79 14.11 17.52
N GLY A 156 -3.49 14.21 16.23
CA GLY A 156 -3.28 15.49 15.54
C GLY A 156 -4.49 16.43 15.55
N ILE A 157 -5.72 15.95 15.80
CA ILE A 157 -6.88 16.82 16.03
C ILE A 157 -6.69 17.75 17.24
N GLN A 158 -5.90 17.33 18.23
CA GLN A 158 -5.52 18.15 19.38
C GLN A 158 -4.56 19.29 19.01
N LEU A 159 -3.97 19.26 17.80
CA LEU A 159 -3.19 20.34 17.20
C LEU A 159 -4.06 21.29 16.37
N ASN A 160 -5.36 21.35 16.68
CA ASN A 160 -6.35 22.18 15.99
C ASN A 160 -6.26 22.07 14.46
N ARG A 161 -6.27 20.83 13.94
CA ARG A 161 -6.17 20.50 12.50
C ARG A 161 -4.96 21.14 11.80
N CYS A 162 -3.82 21.21 12.48
CA CYS A 162 -2.61 21.83 11.95
C CYS A 162 -2.74 23.32 11.60
N GLN A 163 -3.63 24.07 12.26
CA GLN A 163 -3.68 25.55 12.15
C GLN A 163 -2.31 26.20 12.40
N ASN A 164 -1.52 25.65 13.34
CA ASN A 164 -0.10 25.97 13.43
C ASN A 164 0.69 25.07 12.47
N LYS A 165 0.81 25.52 11.22
CA LYS A 165 1.51 24.80 10.14
C LYS A 165 2.96 24.46 10.53
N SER A 166 3.70 25.39 11.13
CA SER A 166 5.10 25.18 11.53
C SER A 166 5.27 24.02 12.51
N LEU A 167 4.39 23.91 13.52
CA LEU A 167 4.42 22.81 14.48
C LEU A 167 4.15 21.45 13.83
N CYS A 168 3.22 21.39 12.86
CA CYS A 168 2.95 20.15 12.14
C CYS A 168 4.08 19.77 11.18
N ILE A 169 4.70 20.74 10.49
CA ILE A 169 5.91 20.51 9.69
C ILE A 169 7.02 19.95 10.57
N GLU A 170 7.28 20.54 11.74
CA GLU A 170 8.31 20.08 12.65
C GLU A 170 8.11 18.61 13.05
N LYS A 171 6.87 18.20 13.31
CA LYS A 171 6.53 16.81 13.67
C LYS A 171 6.66 15.82 12.52
N LEU A 172 6.45 16.25 11.28
CA LEU A 172 6.46 15.38 10.10
C LEU A 172 7.82 15.34 9.39
N SER A 173 8.59 16.43 9.45
CA SER A 173 9.86 16.61 8.73
C SER A 173 10.91 15.52 8.99
N LEU A 174 10.86 14.86 10.15
CA LEU A 174 11.78 13.77 10.48
C LEU A 174 11.50 12.46 9.73
N VAL A 175 10.30 12.30 9.18
CA VAL A 175 9.81 11.04 8.59
C VAL A 175 9.22 11.19 7.20
N LEU A 176 9.27 12.40 6.64
CA LEU A 176 8.83 12.70 5.29
C LEU A 176 10.05 13.10 4.44
N PRO A 177 10.48 12.27 3.49
CA PRO A 177 11.49 12.69 2.54
C PRO A 177 10.91 13.74 1.58
N GLU A 178 11.77 14.60 1.03
CA GLU A 178 11.34 15.63 0.07
C GLU A 178 10.70 14.99 -1.17
N THR A 179 11.38 14.00 -1.76
CA THR A 179 10.93 13.20 -2.89
C THR A 179 10.94 11.70 -2.55
N ALA A 180 10.34 10.87 -3.41
CA ALA A 180 10.29 9.43 -3.19
C ALA A 180 11.71 8.82 -3.21
N PRO A 181 12.18 8.21 -2.10
CA PRO A 181 13.53 7.64 -2.04
C PRO A 181 13.65 6.30 -2.80
N TYR A 182 12.51 5.69 -3.12
CA TYR A 182 12.41 4.48 -3.93
C TYR A 182 11.37 4.68 -5.02
N PHE A 183 11.69 4.21 -6.22
CA PHE A 183 10.84 4.29 -7.40
C PHE A 183 10.28 2.92 -7.77
N PRO A 184 9.24 2.87 -8.63
CA PRO A 184 8.64 1.60 -8.98
C PRO A 184 9.60 0.61 -9.64
N ARG A 185 9.52 -0.67 -9.26
CA ARG A 185 10.36 -1.76 -9.84
C ARG A 185 11.87 -1.49 -9.77
N GLN A 186 12.32 -1.00 -8.62
CA GLN A 186 13.74 -0.76 -8.34
C GLN A 186 14.52 -2.04 -8.03
N PHE A 187 13.86 -3.07 -7.50
CA PHE A 187 14.46 -4.36 -7.16
C PHE A 187 13.86 -5.47 -8.04
N GLU A 188 14.66 -6.47 -8.44
CA GLU A 188 14.16 -7.56 -9.29
C GLU A 188 13.37 -8.57 -8.46
N ARG A 189 13.94 -9.01 -7.33
CA ARG A 189 13.34 -10.02 -6.45
C ARG A 189 13.32 -9.58 -5.01
N CYS A 190 12.13 -9.58 -4.41
CA CYS A 190 11.94 -9.26 -3.00
C CYS A 190 11.30 -10.40 -2.21
N ALA A 191 11.73 -10.58 -0.97
CA ALA A 191 11.09 -11.48 -0.03
C ALA A 191 10.39 -10.68 1.08
N VAL A 192 9.13 -11.00 1.36
CA VAL A 192 8.39 -10.47 2.51
C VAL A 192 8.26 -11.56 3.57
N ILE A 193 8.84 -11.29 4.74
CA ILE A 193 8.92 -12.24 5.85
C ILE A 193 7.91 -11.86 6.92
N GLY A 194 6.83 -12.63 6.96
CA GLY A 194 5.83 -12.61 8.02
C GLY A 194 6.38 -13.16 9.34
N ASN A 195 5.49 -13.27 10.33
CA ASN A 195 5.88 -13.56 11.70
C ASN A 195 5.45 -14.93 12.21
N SER A 196 4.82 -15.77 11.37
CA SER A 196 4.29 -17.04 11.82
C SER A 196 5.34 -17.99 12.38
N GLY A 197 4.95 -18.78 13.39
CA GLY A 197 5.72 -19.93 13.87
C GLY A 197 5.99 -21.00 12.82
N ASP A 198 5.21 -21.04 11.72
CA ASP A 198 5.43 -21.98 10.61
C ASP A 198 6.79 -21.80 9.93
N LEU A 199 7.42 -20.64 10.05
CA LEU A 199 8.79 -20.41 9.58
C LEU A 199 9.80 -21.37 10.23
N LEU A 200 9.52 -21.90 11.43
CA LEU A 200 10.40 -22.86 12.10
C LEU A 200 10.33 -24.28 11.52
N LYS A 201 9.38 -24.55 10.63
CA LYS A 201 9.23 -25.88 10.00
C LYS A 201 10.24 -26.12 8.88
N THR A 202 10.78 -25.06 8.28
CA THR A 202 11.69 -25.15 7.13
C THR A 202 12.80 -24.12 7.22
N LYS A 203 14.03 -24.53 6.91
CA LYS A 203 15.22 -23.68 6.97
C LYS A 203 15.38 -22.80 5.72
N PHE A 204 14.50 -21.81 5.55
CA PHE A 204 14.51 -20.91 4.39
C PHE A 204 15.63 -19.86 4.42
N GLY A 205 16.41 -19.76 5.49
CA GLY A 205 17.27 -18.59 5.71
C GLY A 205 18.28 -18.34 4.58
N LYS A 206 18.88 -19.40 4.03
CA LYS A 206 19.81 -19.27 2.90
C LYS A 206 19.13 -18.77 1.63
N GLU A 207 17.90 -19.21 1.37
CA GLU A 207 17.12 -18.82 0.20
C GLU A 207 16.68 -17.35 0.33
N ILE A 208 16.14 -16.96 1.48
CA ILE A 208 15.73 -15.58 1.79
C ILE A 208 16.90 -14.61 1.59
N ASP A 209 18.11 -15.01 1.97
CA ASP A 209 19.29 -14.15 1.84
C ASP A 209 19.76 -13.96 0.38
N THR A 210 19.19 -14.70 -0.59
CA THR A 210 19.50 -14.51 -2.02
C THR A 210 18.74 -13.36 -2.68
N TYR A 211 17.64 -12.88 -2.09
CA TYR A 211 16.80 -11.81 -2.65
C TYR A 211 17.50 -10.45 -2.65
N ASP A 212 17.14 -9.56 -3.58
CA ASP A 212 17.74 -8.22 -3.65
C ASP A 212 17.36 -7.36 -2.45
N ALA A 213 16.08 -7.44 -2.05
CA ALA A 213 15.58 -6.81 -0.84
C ALA A 213 14.74 -7.77 0.01
N VAL A 214 14.92 -7.67 1.33
CA VAL A 214 14.16 -8.46 2.31
C VAL A 214 13.39 -7.50 3.20
N LEU A 215 12.08 -7.69 3.25
CA LEU A 215 11.15 -6.91 4.06
C LEU A 215 10.74 -7.72 5.28
N ARG A 216 10.91 -7.15 6.46
CA ARG A 216 10.52 -7.75 7.74
C ARG A 216 9.45 -6.90 8.42
N GLU A 217 8.84 -7.45 9.47
CA GLU A 217 7.72 -6.77 10.12
C GLU A 217 7.86 -6.68 11.63
N ASN A 218 7.52 -5.50 12.16
CA ASN A 218 7.36 -5.24 13.59
C ASN A 218 8.63 -5.63 14.37
N GLY A 219 8.47 -6.16 15.59
CA GLY A 219 9.57 -6.56 16.46
C GLY A 219 10.07 -7.99 16.24
N ALA A 220 10.13 -8.46 15.00
CA ALA A 220 10.53 -9.83 14.68
C ALA A 220 12.07 -9.96 14.65
N PRO A 221 12.68 -10.76 15.54
CA PRO A 221 14.13 -10.88 15.67
C PRO A 221 14.74 -11.79 14.61
N ILE A 222 15.97 -11.50 14.23
CA ILE A 222 16.78 -12.36 13.33
C ILE A 222 17.67 -13.30 14.16
N GLN A 223 18.23 -12.78 15.26
CA GLN A 223 19.14 -13.53 16.12
C GLN A 223 18.47 -14.82 16.62
N ASN A 224 19.24 -15.92 16.60
CA ASN A 224 18.81 -17.30 16.92
C ASN A 224 17.87 -17.96 15.91
N TYR A 225 17.37 -17.24 14.90
CA TYR A 225 16.47 -17.77 13.87
C TYR A 225 17.05 -17.70 12.45
N LYS A 226 18.32 -17.28 12.31
CA LYS A 226 19.03 -17.06 11.05
C LYS A 226 18.88 -18.23 10.06
N GLU A 227 18.91 -19.48 10.54
CA GLU A 227 18.73 -20.66 9.69
C GLU A 227 17.34 -20.77 9.05
N TYR A 228 16.31 -20.21 9.69
CA TYR A 228 14.91 -20.24 9.23
C TYR A 228 14.54 -18.98 8.46
N VAL A 229 14.96 -17.81 8.94
CA VAL A 229 14.46 -16.52 8.43
C VAL A 229 15.51 -15.66 7.74
N GLY A 230 16.76 -16.13 7.65
CA GLY A 230 17.87 -15.43 7.00
C GLY A 230 18.43 -14.29 7.85
N GLU A 231 19.53 -13.69 7.40
CA GLU A 231 20.21 -12.56 8.02
C GLU A 231 19.98 -11.23 7.30
N LYS A 232 19.69 -11.27 5.99
CA LYS A 232 19.48 -10.06 5.18
C LYS A 232 18.22 -9.34 5.64
N SER A 233 18.31 -8.02 5.77
CA SER A 233 17.18 -7.16 6.00
C SER A 233 17.42 -5.80 5.37
N THR A 234 16.47 -5.36 4.55
CA THR A 234 16.56 -4.09 3.82
C THR A 234 15.53 -3.11 4.34
N PHE A 235 14.31 -3.59 4.56
CA PHE A 235 13.19 -2.78 5.04
C PHE A 235 12.51 -3.45 6.22
N ARG A 236 11.98 -2.63 7.12
CA ARG A 236 11.14 -3.12 8.20
C ARG A 236 9.88 -2.29 8.35
N LEU A 237 8.73 -2.94 8.17
CA LEU A 237 7.44 -2.29 8.35
C LEU A 237 6.95 -2.39 9.79
N LEU A 238 6.56 -1.26 10.38
CA LEU A 238 6.22 -1.13 11.78
C LEU A 238 4.74 -0.83 11.98
N ASN A 239 4.10 -1.66 12.83
CA ASN A 239 2.84 -1.29 13.46
C ASN A 239 3.05 -0.21 14.54
N ARG A 240 1.94 0.29 15.10
CA ARG A 240 1.95 1.32 16.14
C ARG A 240 2.75 0.95 17.38
N GLY A 241 2.73 -0.33 17.79
CA GLY A 241 3.44 -0.80 18.98
C GLY A 241 4.95 -0.77 18.78
N SER A 242 5.42 -1.39 17.70
CA SER A 242 6.84 -1.42 17.32
C SER A 242 7.38 -0.04 17.00
N ALA A 243 6.58 0.80 16.34
CA ALA A 243 6.95 2.19 16.09
C ALA A 243 7.17 3.00 17.39
N LYS A 244 6.51 2.66 18.51
CA LYS A 244 6.78 3.32 19.80
C LYS A 244 8.03 2.81 20.53
N ALA A 245 8.69 1.78 20.00
CA ALA A 245 9.89 1.17 20.54
C ALA A 245 10.97 1.08 19.45
N LEU A 246 11.24 2.19 18.77
CA LEU A 246 12.21 2.25 17.66
C LEU A 246 13.62 1.87 18.10
N ASP A 247 14.03 2.34 19.28
CA ASP A 247 15.28 1.92 19.94
C ASP A 247 15.36 0.38 20.04
N LYS A 248 14.25 -0.24 20.45
CA LYS A 248 13.95 -1.68 20.43
C LYS A 248 14.27 -2.35 19.10
N VAL A 249 13.65 -1.78 18.08
CA VAL A 249 13.56 -2.35 16.74
C VAL A 249 14.88 -2.28 16.00
N VAL A 250 15.60 -1.16 16.12
CA VAL A 250 16.88 -0.94 15.43
C VAL A 250 17.93 -1.98 15.85
N GLU A 251 17.89 -2.44 17.11
CA GLU A 251 18.79 -3.49 17.61
C GLU A 251 18.48 -4.89 17.07
N LEU A 252 17.36 -5.09 16.36
CA LEU A 252 17.01 -6.39 15.77
C LEU A 252 17.83 -6.70 14.51
N ASP A 253 18.38 -5.68 13.86
CA ASP A 253 19.32 -5.78 12.77
C ASP A 253 20.73 -5.48 13.29
N GLU A 254 21.61 -6.49 13.26
CA GLU A 254 23.01 -6.35 13.69
C GLU A 254 23.75 -5.24 12.93
N LYS A 255 23.35 -4.95 11.69
CA LYS A 255 23.96 -3.90 10.86
C LYS A 255 23.38 -2.52 11.11
N LYS A 256 22.19 -2.42 11.72
CA LYS A 256 21.44 -1.17 11.95
C LYS A 256 21.29 -0.32 10.68
N GLN A 257 21.01 -0.98 9.56
CA GLN A 257 20.92 -0.37 8.24
C GLN A 257 19.53 -0.47 7.61
N GLU A 258 18.60 -1.21 8.24
CA GLU A 258 17.21 -1.29 7.80
C GLU A 258 16.57 0.10 7.63
N VAL A 259 15.79 0.25 6.57
CA VAL A 259 14.87 1.38 6.42
C VAL A 259 13.57 1.05 7.14
N LEU A 260 13.15 1.93 8.05
CA LEU A 260 12.00 1.72 8.91
C LEU A 260 10.77 2.40 8.32
N LEU A 261 9.78 1.61 7.93
CA LEU A 261 8.54 2.08 7.34
C LEU A 261 7.45 2.09 8.41
N VAL A 262 6.81 3.23 8.62
CA VAL A 262 5.75 3.41 9.62
C VAL A 262 4.41 3.51 8.90
N LYS A 263 3.54 2.53 9.16
CA LYS A 263 2.31 2.35 8.40
C LYS A 263 1.31 3.50 8.49
N THR A 264 1.12 4.09 9.67
CA THR A 264 -0.05 4.95 9.94
C THR A 264 0.28 6.37 10.33
N THR A 265 0.92 6.57 11.48
CA THR A 265 0.98 7.90 12.09
C THR A 265 2.26 8.05 12.88
N ILE A 266 2.76 9.29 12.92
CA ILE A 266 3.88 9.66 13.77
C ILE A 266 3.41 9.95 15.19
N HIS A 267 4.24 9.59 16.16
CA HIS A 267 4.01 9.84 17.59
C HIS A 267 5.12 10.73 18.16
N ASP A 268 4.80 11.53 19.18
CA ASP A 268 5.79 12.39 19.84
C ASP A 268 6.97 11.59 20.39
N ILE A 269 6.71 10.40 20.94
CA ILE A 269 7.76 9.51 21.43
C ILE A 269 8.71 9.06 20.30
N MET A 270 8.20 8.89 19.08
CA MET A 270 9.01 8.54 17.92
C MET A 270 9.91 9.69 17.52
N ASN A 271 9.36 10.90 17.42
CA ASN A 271 10.15 12.08 17.11
C ASN A 271 11.23 12.33 18.17
N LYS A 272 10.88 12.12 19.45
CA LYS A 272 11.84 12.19 20.54
C LYS A 272 12.96 11.16 20.36
N MET A 273 12.63 9.90 20.10
CA MET A 273 13.63 8.85 19.85
C MET A 273 14.52 9.17 18.65
N ILE A 274 13.96 9.58 17.52
CA ILE A 274 14.72 9.92 16.31
C ILE A 274 15.71 11.08 16.58
N ARG A 275 15.35 12.04 17.44
CA ARG A 275 16.22 13.18 17.78
C ARG A 275 17.26 12.88 18.85
N GLU A 276 16.89 12.12 19.88
CA GLU A 276 17.69 11.99 21.11
C GLU A 276 18.46 10.67 21.21
N VAL A 277 18.01 9.63 20.49
CA VAL A 277 18.69 8.32 20.44
C VAL A 277 19.52 8.28 19.16
N PRO A 278 20.73 7.68 19.17
CA PRO A 278 21.61 7.59 17.98
C PRO A 278 21.09 6.58 16.93
N ILE A 279 19.83 6.71 16.52
CA ILE A 279 19.21 5.93 15.45
C ILE A 279 19.63 6.55 14.12
N LYS A 280 20.41 5.81 13.33
CA LYS A 280 20.86 6.25 11.99
C LYS A 280 19.97 5.75 10.86
N ASN A 281 19.06 4.83 11.16
CA ASN A 281 18.14 4.25 10.20
C ASN A 281 17.21 5.32 9.61
N PRO A 282 17.01 5.36 8.29
CA PRO A 282 15.96 6.16 7.69
C PRO A 282 14.58 5.70 8.21
N VAL A 283 13.73 6.64 8.60
CA VAL A 283 12.36 6.37 9.04
C VAL A 283 11.40 7.09 8.12
N TYR A 284 10.46 6.37 7.50
CA TYR A 284 9.49 6.96 6.57
C TYR A 284 8.05 6.61 6.92
N LEU A 285 7.12 7.51 6.65
CA LEU A 285 5.68 7.20 6.70
C LEU A 285 5.21 6.59 5.37
N MET A 286 4.39 5.54 5.43
CA MET A 286 3.72 5.04 4.23
C MET A 286 2.52 5.92 3.86
N LEU A 287 2.37 6.28 2.59
CA LEU A 287 1.15 6.87 2.04
C LEU A 287 0.01 5.84 2.16
N GLY A 288 0.22 4.68 1.54
CA GLY A 288 -0.67 3.53 1.60
C GLY A 288 -1.89 3.63 0.69
N ALA A 289 -2.17 2.60 -0.11
CA ALA A 289 -3.43 2.41 -0.83
C ALA A 289 -4.57 1.98 0.11
N SER A 290 -5.81 2.31 -0.23
CA SER A 290 -6.98 1.96 0.57
C SER A 290 -7.58 0.64 0.10
N PHE A 291 -7.07 -0.47 0.63
CA PHE A 291 -7.65 -1.79 0.40
C PHE A 291 -8.76 -2.10 1.43
N GLY A 292 -9.98 -1.61 1.23
CA GLY A 292 -11.18 -1.99 1.99
C GLY A 292 -11.04 -2.25 3.51
N SER A 293 -11.90 -3.12 4.07
CA SER A 293 -11.85 -3.56 5.48
C SER A 293 -10.89 -4.73 5.72
N ALA A 294 -10.75 -5.60 4.72
CA ALA A 294 -9.99 -6.84 4.73
C ALA A 294 -8.47 -6.69 4.88
N ALA A 295 -7.95 -5.52 4.51
CA ALA A 295 -6.56 -5.40 4.08
C ALA A 295 -5.80 -4.36 4.92
N LYS A 296 -5.89 -4.53 6.24
CA LYS A 296 -5.33 -3.62 7.26
C LYS A 296 -4.19 -4.21 8.09
N GLY A 297 -3.67 -5.40 7.78
CA GLY A 297 -2.50 -5.98 8.46
C GLY A 297 -1.18 -5.24 8.18
N THR A 298 -0.17 -5.42 9.03
CA THR A 298 1.22 -5.02 8.69
C THR A 298 1.68 -5.83 7.47
N GLY A 299 1.52 -7.17 7.54
CA GLY A 299 1.52 -8.12 6.42
C GLY A 299 1.32 -7.53 5.04
N LEU A 300 0.07 -7.18 4.79
CA LEU A 300 -0.33 -6.70 3.48
C LEU A 300 0.25 -5.34 3.10
N LYS A 301 0.57 -4.48 4.07
CA LYS A 301 1.25 -3.21 3.77
C LYS A 301 2.72 -3.44 3.43
N ALA A 302 3.35 -4.49 3.95
CA ALA A 302 4.69 -4.87 3.52
C ALA A 302 4.63 -5.37 2.07
N LEU A 303 3.60 -6.15 1.71
CA LEU A 303 3.35 -6.54 0.32
C LEU A 303 3.07 -5.35 -0.58
N GLU A 304 2.29 -4.37 -0.13
CA GLU A 304 2.06 -3.14 -0.89
C GLU A 304 3.36 -2.40 -1.19
N PHE A 305 4.23 -2.26 -0.20
CA PHE A 305 5.53 -1.65 -0.40
C PHE A 305 6.42 -2.49 -1.32
N ALA A 306 6.47 -3.82 -1.13
CA ALA A 306 7.25 -4.72 -1.97
C ALA A 306 6.77 -4.70 -3.42
N LEU A 307 5.47 -4.81 -3.68
CA LEU A 307 4.89 -4.80 -5.02
C LEU A 307 5.06 -3.46 -5.73
N SER A 308 5.11 -2.36 -4.98
CA SER A 308 5.45 -1.07 -5.59
C SER A 308 6.92 -0.98 -5.97
N THR A 309 7.84 -1.57 -5.22
CA THR A 309 9.29 -1.39 -5.41
C THR A 309 9.99 -2.55 -6.10
N CYS A 310 9.34 -3.69 -6.32
CA CYS A 310 9.96 -4.92 -6.81
C CYS A 310 9.22 -5.50 -8.02
N ASP A 311 9.95 -6.16 -8.93
CA ASP A 311 9.34 -6.86 -10.07
C ASP A 311 8.57 -8.11 -9.63
N SER A 312 9.19 -8.90 -8.74
CA SER A 312 8.63 -10.12 -8.16
C SER A 312 8.72 -10.13 -6.64
N VAL A 313 7.72 -10.73 -5.98
CA VAL A 313 7.60 -10.77 -4.53
C VAL A 313 7.23 -12.18 -4.06
N ASP A 314 8.07 -12.73 -3.19
CA ASP A 314 7.86 -14.02 -2.56
C ASP A 314 7.52 -13.84 -1.07
N MET A 315 6.56 -14.61 -0.59
CA MET A 315 6.05 -14.49 0.78
C MET A 315 6.41 -15.69 1.65
N TYR A 316 6.92 -15.42 2.85
CA TYR A 316 7.27 -16.45 3.84
C TYR A 316 6.61 -16.16 5.18
N GLY A 317 6.09 -17.17 5.88
CA GLY A 317 5.62 -17.02 7.26
C GLY A 317 4.29 -16.27 7.43
N PHE A 318 3.41 -16.36 6.43
CA PHE A 318 2.03 -15.87 6.46
C PHE A 318 1.06 -17.03 6.69
N THR A 319 0.86 -17.43 7.94
CA THR A 319 -0.09 -18.50 8.26
C THR A 319 -1.50 -17.97 8.32
N VAL A 320 -2.44 -18.78 7.80
CA VAL A 320 -3.88 -18.51 7.78
C VAL A 320 -4.69 -19.82 7.68
N ASP A 321 -4.17 -20.89 8.30
CA ASP A 321 -4.85 -22.19 8.38
C ASP A 321 -6.01 -22.18 9.40
N PRO A 322 -7.22 -22.66 9.04
CA PRO A 322 -8.37 -22.82 9.95
C PRO A 322 -8.10 -23.70 11.17
N GLY A 323 -7.03 -24.51 11.16
CA GLY A 323 -6.64 -25.38 12.25
C GLY A 323 -6.20 -24.66 13.54
N TYR A 324 -5.81 -23.39 13.48
CA TYR A 324 -5.20 -22.70 14.62
C TYR A 324 -6.25 -22.15 15.60
N LYS A 325 -6.24 -22.65 16.85
CA LYS A 325 -6.92 -22.00 18.00
C LYS A 325 -6.08 -20.88 18.61
N GLU A 326 -4.78 -20.89 18.30
CA GLU A 326 -3.78 -19.98 18.83
C GLU A 326 -2.86 -19.56 17.69
N TRP A 327 -2.44 -18.30 17.68
CA TRP A 327 -1.46 -17.83 16.72
C TRP A 327 -0.07 -17.87 17.37
N THR A 328 0.86 -18.52 16.69
CA THR A 328 2.25 -18.61 17.10
C THR A 328 3.08 -17.64 16.28
N ARG A 329 4.06 -17.02 16.92
CA ARG A 329 5.16 -16.37 16.21
C ARG A 329 6.39 -17.22 16.38
N TYR A 330 7.28 -17.21 15.39
CA TYR A 330 8.52 -17.99 15.48
C TYR A 330 9.43 -17.59 16.65
N PHE A 331 9.16 -16.44 17.28
CA PHE A 331 9.95 -15.86 18.35
C PHE A 331 9.18 -15.59 19.65
N SER A 332 7.94 -16.09 19.77
CA SER A 332 7.19 -15.95 21.03
C SER A 332 6.36 -17.18 21.33
N GLU A 333 6.02 -17.34 22.61
CA GLU A 333 5.00 -18.30 23.03
C GLU A 333 3.68 -18.08 22.28
N SER A 334 2.93 -19.18 22.16
CA SER A 334 1.61 -19.21 21.57
C SER A 334 0.67 -18.24 22.28
N ARG A 335 -0.19 -17.57 21.53
CA ARG A 335 -1.17 -16.64 22.09
C ARG A 335 -2.55 -16.99 21.57
N GLN A 336 -3.55 -16.84 22.43
CA GLN A 336 -4.92 -16.83 21.95
C GLN A 336 -5.12 -15.67 20.97
N GLY A 337 -5.76 -15.96 19.86
CA GLY A 337 -6.05 -14.97 18.84
C GLY A 337 -6.63 -15.60 17.60
N HIS A 338 -6.73 -14.79 16.56
CA HIS A 338 -7.44 -15.09 15.34
C HIS A 338 -6.53 -14.91 14.15
N THR A 339 -6.45 -15.94 13.32
CA THR A 339 -5.82 -15.87 12.02
C THR A 339 -6.92 -15.84 10.97
N PRO A 340 -7.25 -14.68 10.37
CA PRO A 340 -8.46 -14.56 9.57
C PRO A 340 -8.43 -15.44 8.32
N LEU A 341 -9.47 -16.26 8.14
CA LEU A 341 -9.69 -17.03 6.91
C LEU A 341 -9.91 -16.12 5.71
N HIS A 342 -10.40 -14.90 5.94
CA HIS A 342 -10.44 -13.86 4.92
C HIS A 342 -9.02 -13.54 4.40
N GLY A 343 -8.02 -13.50 5.28
CA GLY A 343 -6.63 -13.23 4.90
C GLY A 343 -6.09 -14.33 3.99
N ARG A 344 -6.41 -15.59 4.28
CA ARG A 344 -6.11 -16.75 3.42
C ARG A 344 -6.66 -16.58 2.02
N ALA A 345 -7.96 -16.33 1.93
CA ALA A 345 -8.63 -16.19 0.65
C ALA A 345 -8.06 -14.99 -0.13
N TYR A 346 -7.69 -13.90 0.57
CA TYR A 346 -7.09 -12.74 -0.07
C TYR A 346 -5.68 -13.00 -0.61
N TYR A 347 -4.80 -13.66 0.14
CA TYR A 347 -3.46 -14.03 -0.38
C TYR A 347 -3.56 -15.03 -1.52
N GLN A 348 -4.50 -15.97 -1.46
CA GLN A 348 -4.77 -16.88 -2.57
C GLN A 348 -5.23 -16.13 -3.82
N MET A 349 -6.07 -15.10 -3.65
CA MET A 349 -6.49 -14.26 -4.76
C MET A 349 -5.29 -13.55 -5.39
N MET A 350 -4.41 -12.94 -4.59
CA MET A 350 -3.21 -12.26 -5.09
C MET A 350 -2.28 -13.22 -5.83
N GLU A 351 -2.03 -14.41 -5.30
CA GLU A 351 -1.22 -15.44 -5.99
C GLU A 351 -1.82 -15.81 -7.35
N CYS A 352 -3.14 -16.04 -7.39
CA CYS A 352 -3.81 -16.44 -8.63
C CYS A 352 -4.06 -15.31 -9.63
N LEU A 353 -3.81 -14.06 -9.24
CA LEU A 353 -3.69 -12.93 -10.15
C LEU A 353 -2.25 -12.74 -10.65
N GLY A 354 -1.28 -13.52 -10.13
CA GLY A 354 0.13 -13.41 -10.50
C GLY A 354 0.88 -12.28 -9.80
N GLU A 355 0.30 -11.70 -8.74
CA GLU A 355 0.92 -10.57 -8.03
C GLU A 355 2.09 -11.01 -7.16
N ILE A 356 1.97 -12.17 -6.53
CA ILE A 356 2.91 -12.72 -5.55
C ILE A 356 3.12 -14.20 -5.79
N LEU A 357 4.25 -14.72 -5.28
CA LEU A 357 4.47 -16.16 -5.12
C LEU A 357 4.38 -16.53 -3.64
N LEU A 358 3.51 -17.49 -3.31
CA LEU A 358 3.41 -18.01 -1.96
C LEU A 358 4.43 -19.13 -1.79
N ALA A 359 5.54 -18.83 -1.10
CA ALA A 359 6.61 -19.77 -0.84
C ALA A 359 6.23 -20.72 0.32
N PHE A 360 5.20 -21.54 0.08
CA PHE A 360 4.61 -22.57 0.95
C PHE A 360 3.42 -22.18 1.81
N TRP A 361 2.41 -23.03 1.69
CA TRP A 361 1.39 -23.33 2.67
C TRP A 361 1.69 -24.72 3.26
N PHE A 362 1.65 -24.87 4.58
CA PHE A 362 1.61 -26.18 5.23
C PHE A 362 0.18 -26.57 5.55
#